data_AF-A0A2G9ZFZ8-F1
#
_entry.id   AF-A0A2G9ZFZ8-F1
#
_cell.length_a   1.000
_cell.length_b   1.000
_cell.length_c   1.000
_cell.angle_alpha   90.00
_cell.angle_beta   90.00
_cell.angle_gamma   90.00
#
_symmetry.space_group_name_H-M   'P 1'
#
loop_
_entity.id
_entity.type
_entity.pdbx_description
1 polymer ?
#
loop_
_entity_poly.entity_id
_entity_poly.type
_entity_poly.pdbx_seq_one_letter_code
_entity_poly.pdbx_strand_id
1 'polypeptide(L)'
;MGVDKIFSVILVVLLLGFGFSVFAKTDLSLNVSDITFSKENALVGDRVKIFARVFNVGDVDVYGFVIFLINDKEIADPQPISVKVDTYDDVFIDWIFEQGTFNIKAKIVATRPSDESPDNDAAARESYFVDLDSDNDGIGDTQDNDNDNDGLTNDEEIVRGTDYLNPDTDKDKIKDSEDAFPLDVTEWQDTDVDGSGDNLDTDDDNDGLTDEEELFVYQTNPLSADTDKDLISDKREISIGFLKPDRNEWDLARLGLASMAAAVRAEVEKGNLLVGQ
;
A
#
# COMPACT_ATOMS: atom_id res chain seq x y z
N MET A 1 -109.67 0.15 -20.39
CA MET A 1 -109.66 -0.39 -21.76
C MET A 1 -109.24 0.76 -22.66
N GLY A 2 -108.09 0.82 -23.33
CA GLY A 2 -106.97 -0.08 -23.55
C GLY A 2 -106.22 0.59 -24.70
N VAL A 3 -104.92 0.80 -24.58
CA VAL A 3 -104.12 1.31 -25.71
C VAL A 3 -102.79 0.56 -25.70
N ASP A 4 -102.75 -0.55 -26.42
CA ASP A 4 -101.49 -1.15 -26.86
C ASP A 4 -101.39 -0.94 -28.37
N LYS A 5 -100.51 -0.03 -28.77
CA LYS A 5 -99.89 -0.04 -30.09
C LYS A 5 -98.39 0.06 -29.90
N ILE A 6 -97.76 -1.11 -29.92
CA ILE A 6 -96.31 -1.29 -29.97
C ILE A 6 -95.86 -0.93 -31.39
N PHE A 7 -95.04 0.12 -31.53
CA PHE A 7 -94.21 0.31 -32.71
C PHE A 7 -92.74 0.23 -32.29
N SER A 8 -92.06 -0.76 -32.87
CA SER A 8 -90.63 -1.01 -32.77
C SER A 8 -89.81 0.22 -33.15
N VAL A 9 -88.87 0.59 -32.28
CA VAL A 9 -87.74 1.46 -32.62
C VAL A 9 -86.49 0.58 -32.57
N ILE A 10 -85.93 0.27 -33.74
CA ILE A 10 -84.62 -0.36 -33.88
C ILE A 10 -83.58 0.74 -33.59
N LEU A 11 -82.89 0.61 -32.47
CA LEU A 11 -81.73 1.44 -32.13
C LEU A 11 -80.50 0.90 -32.87
N VAL A 12 -80.09 1.57 -33.94
CA VAL A 12 -78.79 1.34 -34.57
C VAL A 12 -77.74 2.04 -33.72
N VAL A 13 -77.02 1.29 -32.90
CA VAL A 13 -75.84 1.79 -32.18
C VAL A 13 -74.67 1.85 -33.17
N LEU A 14 -74.29 3.08 -33.56
CA LEU A 14 -73.07 3.34 -34.30
C LEU A 14 -71.88 3.18 -33.34
N LEU A 15 -71.20 2.03 -33.39
CA LEU A 15 -69.94 1.80 -32.69
C LEU A 15 -68.85 2.64 -33.38
N LEU A 16 -68.64 3.87 -32.89
CA LEU A 16 -67.39 4.61 -33.14
C LEU A 16 -66.26 3.85 -32.45
N GLY A 17 -65.50 3.09 -33.22
CA GLY A 17 -64.25 2.50 -32.75
C GLY A 17 -63.28 3.61 -32.37
N PHE A 18 -63.21 3.95 -31.08
CA PHE A 18 -62.06 4.65 -30.53
C PHE A 18 -60.88 3.68 -30.60
N GLY A 19 -60.05 3.82 -31.63
CA GLY A 19 -58.75 3.16 -31.66
C GLY A 19 -57.90 3.74 -30.54
N PHE A 20 -57.72 2.99 -29.46
CA PHE A 20 -56.64 3.27 -28.51
C PHE A 20 -55.33 3.03 -29.26
N SER A 21 -54.61 4.10 -29.59
CA SER A 21 -53.23 3.99 -30.01
C SER A 21 -52.41 3.73 -28.76
N VAL A 22 -51.91 2.51 -28.60
CA VAL A 22 -50.81 2.23 -27.68
C VAL A 22 -49.55 2.70 -28.42
N PHE A 23 -48.99 3.84 -28.01
CA PHE A 23 -47.70 4.29 -28.53
C PHE A 23 -46.61 3.48 -27.83
N ALA A 24 -45.66 2.96 -28.61
CA ALA A 24 -44.51 2.26 -28.06
C ALA A 24 -43.63 3.26 -27.30
N LYS A 25 -43.29 2.95 -26.05
CA LYS A 25 -42.47 3.81 -25.19
C LYS A 25 -40.98 3.67 -25.54
N THR A 26 -40.24 4.76 -25.56
CA THR A 26 -38.77 4.75 -25.69
C THR A 26 -38.17 5.14 -24.34
N ASP A 27 -37.46 4.22 -23.69
CA ASP A 27 -36.92 4.44 -22.33
C ASP A 27 -35.71 3.54 -22.08
N LEU A 28 -34.55 4.16 -21.89
CA LEU A 28 -33.35 3.55 -21.37
C LEU A 28 -33.14 3.99 -19.93
N SER A 29 -32.49 3.14 -19.14
CA SER A 29 -32.24 3.43 -17.73
C SER A 29 -30.85 3.01 -17.29
N LEU A 30 -30.32 3.80 -16.35
CA LEU A 30 -29.12 3.51 -15.57
C LEU A 30 -29.49 3.44 -14.09
N ASN A 31 -28.90 2.48 -13.36
CA ASN A 31 -28.94 2.47 -11.90
C ASN A 31 -27.54 2.68 -11.32
N VAL A 32 -27.47 3.20 -10.10
CA VAL A 32 -26.19 3.42 -9.40
C VAL A 32 -25.45 2.10 -9.15
N SER A 33 -26.17 1.01 -8.86
CA SER A 33 -25.59 -0.33 -8.66
C SER A 33 -24.95 -0.92 -9.92
N ASP A 34 -25.26 -0.35 -11.08
CA ASP A 34 -24.80 -0.80 -12.39
C ASP A 34 -23.58 -0.01 -12.89
N ILE A 35 -23.07 0.91 -12.07
CA ILE A 35 -21.76 1.55 -12.23
C ILE A 35 -20.76 0.81 -11.35
N THR A 36 -19.89 0.03 -11.99
CA THR A 36 -18.94 -0.86 -11.29
C THR A 36 -17.50 -0.65 -11.75
N PHE A 37 -16.55 -1.09 -10.93
CA PHE A 37 -15.13 -1.01 -11.26
C PHE A 37 -14.54 -2.41 -11.44
N SER A 38 -13.51 -2.54 -12.29
CA SER A 38 -12.71 -3.78 -12.32
C SER A 38 -11.93 -4.02 -11.04
N LYS A 39 -11.63 -2.96 -10.27
CA LYS A 39 -10.96 -2.99 -8.96
C LYS A 39 -11.69 -1.99 -8.06
N GLU A 40 -12.40 -2.49 -7.06
CA GLU A 40 -13.21 -1.65 -6.16
C GLU A 40 -12.35 -0.84 -5.19
N ASN A 41 -11.21 -1.38 -4.74
CA ASN A 41 -10.26 -0.66 -3.90
C ASN A 41 -9.03 -0.30 -4.74
N ALA A 42 -9.20 0.62 -5.68
CA ALA A 42 -8.09 1.08 -6.51
C ALA A 42 -7.19 2.03 -5.70
N LEU A 43 -5.90 1.88 -5.91
CA LEU A 43 -4.83 2.74 -5.42
C LEU A 43 -4.33 3.61 -6.58
N VAL A 44 -3.62 4.68 -6.26
CA VAL A 44 -3.06 5.57 -7.29
C VAL A 44 -2.21 4.78 -8.29
N GLY A 45 -2.39 5.07 -9.58
CA GLY A 45 -1.65 4.39 -10.65
C GLY A 45 -2.28 3.08 -11.15
N ASP A 46 -3.25 2.52 -10.42
CA ASP A 46 -4.01 1.38 -10.93
C ASP A 46 -4.75 1.71 -12.22
N ARG A 47 -4.72 0.77 -13.18
CA ARG A 47 -5.59 0.82 -14.34
C ARG A 47 -6.94 0.19 -14.00
N VAL A 48 -7.98 1.02 -13.92
CA VAL A 48 -9.34 0.62 -13.58
C VAL A 48 -10.25 0.75 -14.78
N LYS A 49 -11.08 -0.27 -15.03
CA LYS A 49 -12.22 -0.16 -15.94
C LYS A 49 -13.43 0.34 -15.18
N ILE A 50 -14.02 1.43 -15.66
CA ILE A 50 -15.30 1.95 -15.17
C ILE A 50 -16.39 1.42 -16.10
N PHE A 51 -17.29 0.59 -15.59
CA PHE A 51 -18.40 0.00 -16.34
C PHE A 51 -19.69 0.76 -16.08
N ALA A 52 -20.55 0.80 -17.09
CA ALA A 52 -21.96 1.16 -16.93
C ALA A 52 -22.82 0.16 -17.72
N ARG A 53 -23.84 -0.40 -17.06
CA ARG A 53 -24.86 -1.23 -17.71
C ARG A 53 -26.12 -0.42 -17.95
N VAL A 54 -26.52 -0.29 -19.20
CA VAL A 54 -27.75 0.40 -19.61
C VAL A 54 -28.83 -0.62 -19.90
N PHE A 55 -30.01 -0.45 -19.31
CA PHE A 55 -31.18 -1.29 -19.56
C PHE A 55 -32.16 -0.59 -20.48
N ASN A 56 -32.78 -1.34 -21.39
CA ASN A 56 -33.95 -0.86 -22.12
C ASN A 56 -35.22 -1.30 -21.39
N VAL A 57 -35.95 -0.32 -20.88
CA VAL A 57 -37.21 -0.50 -20.14
C VAL A 57 -38.42 0.04 -20.94
N GLY A 58 -38.19 0.38 -22.21
CA GLY A 58 -39.21 0.73 -23.19
C GLY A 58 -39.60 -0.44 -24.08
N ASP A 59 -40.38 -0.14 -25.11
CA ASP A 59 -41.00 -1.11 -26.02
C ASP A 59 -40.33 -1.18 -27.41
N VAL A 60 -39.26 -0.41 -27.63
CA VAL A 60 -38.52 -0.34 -28.91
C VAL A 60 -37.02 -0.46 -28.72
N ASP A 61 -36.32 -0.98 -29.71
CA ASP A 61 -34.85 -0.98 -29.74
C ASP A 61 -34.33 0.47 -29.78
N VAL A 62 -33.30 0.77 -28.97
CA VAL A 62 -32.73 2.12 -28.85
C VAL A 62 -31.23 2.09 -29.04
N TYR A 63 -30.74 3.04 -29.83
CA TYR A 63 -29.32 3.32 -30.02
C TYR A 63 -28.96 4.64 -29.35
N GLY A 64 -27.73 4.81 -28.89
CA GLY A 64 -27.31 6.06 -28.27
C GLY A 64 -25.87 6.01 -27.83
N PHE A 65 -25.54 6.86 -26.87
CA PHE A 65 -24.21 6.87 -26.25
C PHE A 65 -24.33 6.99 -24.74
N VAL A 66 -23.32 6.50 -24.04
CA VAL A 66 -23.07 6.76 -22.63
C VAL A 66 -21.82 7.62 -22.51
N ILE A 67 -21.91 8.72 -21.77
CA ILE A 67 -20.76 9.50 -21.34
C ILE A 67 -20.43 9.17 -19.88
N PHE A 68 -19.14 9.11 -19.57
CA PHE A 68 -18.63 8.97 -18.22
C PHE A 68 -18.09 10.31 -17.74
N LEU A 69 -18.40 10.66 -16.50
CA LEU A 69 -17.96 11.89 -15.86
C LEU A 69 -17.30 11.59 -14.52
N ILE A 70 -16.21 12.31 -14.24
CA ILE A 70 -15.61 12.41 -12.91
C ILE A 70 -15.72 13.86 -12.45
N ASN A 71 -16.29 14.07 -11.26
CA ASN A 71 -16.49 15.40 -10.70
C ASN A 71 -17.19 16.35 -11.70
N ASP A 72 -18.23 15.82 -12.37
CA ASP A 72 -19.03 16.48 -13.42
C ASP A 72 -18.28 16.89 -14.70
N LYS A 73 -17.04 16.42 -14.90
CA LYS A 73 -16.28 16.60 -16.14
C LYS A 73 -16.25 15.30 -16.94
N GLU A 74 -16.55 15.36 -18.24
CA GLU A 74 -16.38 14.23 -19.15
C GLU A 74 -14.91 13.80 -19.23
N ILE A 75 -14.67 12.49 -19.14
CA ILE A 75 -13.31 11.93 -19.03
C ILE A 75 -12.88 11.05 -20.21
N ALA A 76 -13.80 10.74 -21.12
CA ALA A 76 -13.55 9.90 -22.28
C ALA A 76 -14.53 10.21 -23.41
N ASP A 77 -14.23 9.71 -24.60
CA ASP A 77 -15.16 9.76 -25.72
C ASP A 77 -16.48 9.02 -25.37
N PRO A 78 -17.64 9.47 -25.89
CA PRO A 78 -18.91 8.80 -25.67
C PRO A 78 -18.89 7.35 -26.15
N GLN A 79 -19.34 6.42 -25.31
CA GLN A 79 -19.38 4.99 -25.61
C GLN A 79 -20.70 4.63 -26.30
N PRO A 80 -20.67 4.03 -27.51
CA PRO A 80 -21.90 3.70 -28.24
C PRO A 80 -22.65 2.55 -27.57
N ILE A 81 -23.98 2.61 -27.58
CA ILE A 81 -24.87 1.53 -27.10
C ILE A 81 -25.91 1.16 -28.15
N SER A 82 -26.33 -0.10 -28.12
CA SER A 82 -27.41 -0.65 -28.96
C SER A 82 -28.25 -1.63 -28.13
N VAL A 83 -29.28 -1.12 -27.46
CA VAL A 83 -30.03 -1.89 -26.46
C VAL A 83 -31.38 -2.32 -27.02
N LYS A 84 -31.58 -3.64 -27.15
CA LYS A 84 -32.86 -4.20 -27.59
C LYS A 84 -33.90 -4.17 -26.47
N VAL A 85 -35.17 -4.23 -26.83
CA VAL A 85 -36.29 -4.35 -25.87
C VAL A 85 -36.03 -5.45 -24.85
N ASP A 86 -36.28 -5.18 -23.58
CA ASP A 86 -36.09 -6.09 -22.43
C ASP A 86 -34.66 -6.63 -22.28
N THR A 87 -33.65 -5.94 -22.81
CA THR A 87 -32.23 -6.30 -22.68
C THR A 87 -31.38 -5.17 -22.10
N TYR A 88 -30.08 -5.41 -22.01
CA TYR A 88 -29.09 -4.44 -21.57
C TYR A 88 -27.87 -4.44 -22.49
N ASP A 89 -27.06 -3.40 -22.39
CA ASP A 89 -25.75 -3.28 -23.02
C ASP A 89 -24.74 -2.76 -21.99
N ASP A 90 -23.51 -3.29 -22.04
CA ASP A 90 -22.43 -2.95 -21.11
C ASP A 90 -21.36 -2.16 -21.86
N VAL A 91 -21.04 -0.98 -21.34
CA VAL A 91 -19.96 -0.13 -21.86
C VAL A 91 -18.94 0.16 -20.78
N PHE A 92 -17.70 0.44 -21.18
CA PHE A 92 -16.65 0.77 -20.24
C PHE A 92 -15.64 1.74 -20.81
N ILE A 93 -14.88 2.34 -19.90
CA ILE A 93 -13.66 3.11 -20.21
C ILE A 93 -12.53 2.63 -19.30
N ASP A 94 -11.29 2.77 -19.78
CA ASP A 94 -10.10 2.61 -18.94
C ASP A 94 -9.75 3.96 -18.31
N TRP A 95 -9.43 3.95 -17.02
CA TRP A 95 -9.08 5.14 -16.25
C TRP A 95 -7.95 4.84 -15.26
N ILE A 96 -7.12 5.85 -14.98
CA ILE A 96 -6.11 5.82 -13.93
C ILE A 96 -6.43 6.97 -12.99
N PHE A 97 -6.66 6.66 -11.72
CA PHE A 97 -6.99 7.65 -10.72
C PHE A 97 -5.73 8.34 -10.17
N GLU A 98 -5.85 9.63 -9.91
CA GLU A 98 -4.97 10.36 -9.01
C GLU A 98 -5.44 10.15 -7.56
N GLN A 99 -4.68 10.62 -6.57
CA GLN A 99 -5.12 10.54 -5.18
C GLN A 99 -6.36 11.43 -4.95
N GLY A 100 -7.30 10.93 -4.15
CA GLY A 100 -8.39 11.75 -3.61
C GLY A 100 -9.77 11.14 -3.79
N THR A 101 -10.77 12.00 -3.67
CA THR A 101 -12.18 11.60 -3.71
C THR A 101 -12.83 12.00 -5.03
N PHE A 102 -13.47 11.03 -5.67
CA PHE A 102 -14.09 11.19 -6.98
C PHE A 102 -15.59 10.90 -6.91
N ASN A 103 -16.40 11.76 -7.54
CA ASN A 103 -17.78 11.46 -7.90
C ASN A 103 -17.81 10.90 -9.32
N ILE A 104 -18.34 9.70 -9.49
CA ILE A 104 -18.29 8.97 -10.76
C ILE A 104 -19.72 8.82 -11.28
N LYS A 105 -19.98 9.35 -12.48
CA LYS A 105 -21.32 9.43 -13.07
C LYS A 105 -21.30 8.86 -14.48
N ALA A 106 -22.35 8.13 -14.83
CA ALA A 106 -22.64 7.74 -16.21
C ALA A 106 -23.95 8.41 -16.65
N LYS A 107 -24.02 8.85 -17.90
CA LYS A 107 -25.21 9.47 -18.46
C LYS A 107 -25.47 9.01 -19.89
N ILE A 108 -26.72 8.65 -20.16
CA ILE A 108 -27.26 8.33 -21.49
C ILE A 108 -27.48 9.64 -22.25
N VAL A 109 -27.02 9.69 -23.50
CA VAL A 109 -27.14 10.87 -24.37
C VAL A 109 -27.41 10.48 -25.82
N ALA A 110 -28.02 11.40 -26.55
CA ALA A 110 -28.22 11.33 -28.00
C ALA A 110 -28.88 10.02 -28.49
N THR A 111 -29.94 9.60 -27.81
CA THR A 111 -30.69 8.38 -28.13
C THR A 111 -31.51 8.49 -29.41
N ARG A 112 -31.69 7.36 -30.10
CA ARG A 112 -32.51 7.17 -31.30
C ARG A 112 -33.23 5.82 -31.25
N PRO A 113 -34.58 5.80 -31.22
CA PRO A 113 -35.49 6.94 -31.03
C PRO A 113 -35.18 7.74 -29.75
N SER A 114 -35.67 8.98 -29.66
CA SER A 114 -35.37 9.84 -28.50
C SER A 114 -36.00 9.27 -27.25
N ASP A 115 -35.21 9.27 -26.18
CA ASP A 115 -35.66 8.85 -24.85
C ASP A 115 -36.77 9.78 -24.33
N GLU A 116 -37.80 9.19 -23.72
CA GLU A 116 -38.97 9.90 -23.21
C GLU A 116 -38.98 10.06 -21.67
N SER A 117 -37.99 9.51 -20.96
CA SER A 117 -37.94 9.42 -19.50
C SER A 117 -36.59 9.87 -18.91
N PRO A 118 -36.22 11.16 -19.00
CA PRO A 118 -34.86 11.63 -18.66
C PRO A 118 -34.43 11.49 -17.18
N ASP A 119 -35.35 11.13 -16.28
CA ASP A 119 -35.06 11.03 -14.84
C ASP A 119 -34.19 9.81 -14.47
N ASN A 120 -34.11 8.80 -15.34
CA ASN A 120 -33.30 7.58 -15.18
C ASN A 120 -32.14 7.49 -16.19
N ASP A 121 -31.89 8.56 -16.95
CA ASP A 121 -30.81 8.65 -17.95
C ASP A 121 -29.43 8.84 -17.31
N ALA A 122 -29.34 9.04 -16.00
CA ALA A 122 -28.08 9.25 -15.31
C ALA A 122 -28.05 8.56 -13.95
N ALA A 123 -26.90 7.99 -13.63
CA ALA A 123 -26.61 7.43 -12.32
C ALA A 123 -25.23 7.89 -11.85
N ALA A 124 -25.08 8.09 -10.54
CA ALA A 124 -23.83 8.54 -9.94
C ALA A 124 -23.50 7.72 -8.70
N ARG A 125 -22.25 7.26 -8.61
CA ARG A 125 -21.65 6.75 -7.40
C ARG A 125 -20.91 7.90 -6.71
N GLU A 126 -21.41 8.27 -5.55
CA GLU A 126 -20.80 9.35 -4.76
C GLU A 126 -19.63 8.82 -3.94
N SER A 127 -18.57 9.63 -3.84
CA SER A 127 -17.44 9.45 -2.92
C SER A 127 -16.66 8.15 -3.07
N TYR A 128 -15.96 8.01 -4.20
CA TYR A 128 -14.93 6.99 -4.40
C TYR A 128 -13.57 7.55 -3.98
N PHE A 129 -12.99 7.04 -2.88
CA PHE A 129 -11.67 7.45 -2.40
C PHE A 129 -10.59 6.53 -2.96
N VAL A 130 -9.54 7.14 -3.51
CA VAL A 130 -8.34 6.47 -4.02
C VAL A 130 -7.16 6.95 -3.20
N ASP A 131 -6.48 5.99 -2.60
CA ASP A 131 -5.34 6.23 -1.72
C ASP A 131 -4.01 6.04 -2.46
N LEU A 132 -2.94 6.66 -1.93
CA LEU A 132 -1.57 6.34 -2.33
C LEU A 132 -1.18 4.96 -1.79
N ASP A 133 -0.14 4.38 -2.38
CA ASP A 133 0.46 3.09 -2.05
C ASP A 133 1.97 3.28 -2.25
N SER A 134 2.59 3.94 -1.28
CA SER A 134 3.92 4.53 -1.42
C SER A 134 5.02 3.47 -1.62
N ASP A 135 4.88 2.31 -1.00
CA ASP A 135 5.78 1.17 -1.11
C ASP A 135 5.32 0.08 -2.12
N ASN A 136 4.08 0.17 -2.63
CA ASN A 136 3.48 -0.78 -3.56
C ASN A 136 3.22 -2.16 -2.96
N ASP A 137 2.93 -2.24 -1.66
CA ASP A 137 2.57 -3.48 -0.98
C ASP A 137 1.08 -3.87 -1.18
N GLY A 138 0.27 -2.92 -1.67
CA GLY A 138 -1.14 -3.07 -1.96
C GLY A 138 -2.08 -2.65 -0.83
N ILE A 139 -1.55 -2.08 0.25
CA ILE A 139 -2.26 -1.37 1.31
C ILE A 139 -2.11 0.12 1.02
N GLY A 140 -3.19 0.88 1.23
CA GLY A 140 -3.12 2.33 1.01
C GLY A 140 -2.47 3.04 2.19
N ASP A 141 -1.71 4.10 1.94
CA ASP A 141 -0.98 4.91 2.94
C ASP A 141 -1.81 5.32 4.18
N THR A 142 -3.14 5.46 4.05
CA THR A 142 -4.03 5.80 5.19
C THR A 142 -4.36 4.61 6.10
N GLN A 143 -4.10 3.39 5.63
CA GLN A 143 -4.34 2.13 6.32
C GLN A 143 -3.06 1.36 6.60
N ASP A 144 -1.96 1.73 5.95
CA ASP A 144 -0.64 1.17 6.17
C ASP A 144 0.00 1.78 7.43
N ASN A 145 0.78 0.96 8.13
CA ASN A 145 1.51 1.33 9.33
C ASN A 145 3.02 1.51 9.08
N ASP A 146 3.51 1.21 7.88
CA ASP A 146 4.91 1.30 7.45
C ASP A 146 4.89 1.63 5.94
N ASN A 147 4.70 2.91 5.60
CA ASN A 147 4.33 3.32 4.23
C ASN A 147 5.48 3.26 3.21
N ASP A 148 6.71 3.01 3.67
CA ASP A 148 7.88 2.87 2.80
C ASP A 148 8.56 1.49 2.91
N ASN A 149 8.03 0.62 3.77
CA ASN A 149 8.48 -0.75 4.00
C ASN A 149 9.98 -0.82 4.32
N ASP A 150 10.47 0.14 5.10
CA ASP A 150 11.84 0.16 5.58
C ASP A 150 12.04 -0.72 6.83
N GLY A 151 10.97 -1.02 7.57
CA GLY A 151 10.95 -1.82 8.78
C GLY A 151 10.66 -1.04 10.07
N LEU A 152 10.52 0.29 9.98
CA LEU A 152 9.98 1.15 11.04
C LEU A 152 8.51 1.44 10.79
N THR A 153 7.74 1.56 11.86
CA THR A 153 6.37 2.06 11.72
C THR A 153 6.37 3.57 11.49
N ASN A 154 5.36 4.09 10.79
CA ASN A 154 5.16 5.52 10.58
C ASN A 154 5.24 6.33 11.89
N ASP A 155 4.74 5.76 13.00
CA ASP A 155 4.79 6.38 14.33
C ASP A 155 6.21 6.40 14.92
N GLU A 156 7.01 5.35 14.69
CA GLU A 156 8.42 5.30 15.12
C GLU A 156 9.26 6.31 14.36
N GLU A 157 9.01 6.48 13.07
CA GLU A 157 9.69 7.45 12.23
C GLU A 157 9.39 8.89 12.60
N ILE A 158 8.11 9.19 12.91
CA ILE A 158 7.73 10.50 13.46
C ILE A 158 8.52 10.80 14.75
N VAL A 159 8.79 9.78 15.58
CA VAL A 159 9.58 9.93 16.81
C VAL A 159 11.08 10.11 16.52
N ARG A 160 11.61 9.41 15.51
CA ARG A 160 13.02 9.53 15.07
C ARG A 160 13.29 10.80 14.25
N GLY A 161 12.25 11.41 13.69
CA GLY A 161 12.34 12.58 12.81
C GLY A 161 12.62 12.22 11.35
N THR A 162 12.49 10.94 10.98
CA THR A 162 12.65 10.44 9.61
C THR A 162 11.37 10.65 8.79
N ASP A 163 11.47 10.47 7.48
CA ASP A 163 10.38 10.64 6.53
C ASP A 163 9.70 9.30 6.22
N TYR A 164 8.53 9.06 6.82
CA TYR A 164 7.76 7.81 6.70
C TYR A 164 7.28 7.42 5.30
N LEU A 165 7.66 8.17 4.27
CA LEU A 165 7.40 7.86 2.86
C LEU A 165 8.70 7.62 2.09
N ASN A 166 9.83 7.50 2.78
CA ASN A 166 11.15 7.41 2.20
C ASN A 166 12.07 6.55 3.06
N PRO A 167 12.41 5.33 2.61
CA PRO A 167 13.04 4.31 3.45
C PRO A 167 14.53 4.58 3.77
N ASP A 168 15.04 5.76 3.42
CA ASP A 168 16.42 6.23 3.51
C ASP A 168 16.36 7.78 3.49
N THR A 169 16.13 8.36 4.67
CA THR A 169 15.76 9.78 4.83
C THR A 169 16.87 10.72 4.35
N ASP A 170 18.12 10.44 4.71
CA ASP A 170 19.26 11.30 4.41
C ASP A 170 20.00 10.95 3.10
N LYS A 171 19.66 9.79 2.50
CA LYS A 171 20.08 9.34 1.16
C LYS A 171 21.51 8.85 1.09
N ASP A 172 21.97 8.24 2.17
CA ASP A 172 23.29 7.61 2.26
C ASP A 172 23.29 6.15 1.75
N LYS A 173 22.09 5.58 1.53
CA LYS A 173 21.75 4.21 1.08
C LYS A 173 21.64 3.15 2.18
N ILE A 174 21.68 3.55 3.44
CA ILE A 174 21.29 2.72 4.59
C ILE A 174 19.84 3.08 4.91
N LYS A 175 19.06 2.07 5.30
CA LYS A 175 17.65 2.32 5.63
C LYS A 175 17.55 2.97 7.00
N ASP A 176 16.54 3.80 7.23
CA ASP A 176 16.34 4.45 8.54
C ASP A 176 16.18 3.42 9.69
N SER A 177 15.66 2.24 9.37
CA SER A 177 15.58 1.10 10.29
C SER A 177 16.93 0.46 10.67
N GLU A 178 17.94 0.57 9.79
CA GLU A 178 19.27 -0.03 9.91
C GLU A 178 20.36 1.01 10.26
N ASP A 179 20.03 2.30 10.16
CA ASP A 179 20.94 3.43 10.32
C ASP A 179 20.96 3.94 11.78
N ALA A 180 22.16 4.08 12.36
CA ALA A 180 22.35 4.67 13.69
C ALA A 180 22.14 6.20 13.69
N PHE A 181 22.35 6.86 12.55
CA PHE A 181 22.24 8.29 12.31
C PHE A 181 21.39 8.61 11.06
N PRO A 182 20.09 8.25 11.03
CA PRO A 182 19.24 8.31 9.83
C PRO A 182 18.93 9.73 9.29
N LEU A 183 19.58 10.75 9.85
CA LEU A 183 19.45 12.16 9.46
C LEU A 183 20.80 12.80 9.12
N ASP A 184 21.88 12.01 9.11
CA ASP A 184 23.24 12.44 8.80
C ASP A 184 23.85 11.54 7.73
N VAL A 185 23.78 12.01 6.48
CA VAL A 185 24.32 11.33 5.29
C VAL A 185 25.82 10.98 5.35
N THR A 186 26.54 11.41 6.39
CA THR A 186 27.95 11.13 6.61
C THR A 186 28.23 10.09 7.69
N GLU A 187 27.23 9.58 8.40
CA GLU A 187 27.36 8.58 9.46
C GLU A 187 26.23 7.54 9.36
N TRP A 188 26.53 6.25 9.52
CA TRP A 188 25.49 5.20 9.51
C TRP A 188 25.66 4.11 10.58
N GLN A 189 26.86 4.04 11.18
CA GLN A 189 27.26 3.03 12.14
C GLN A 189 27.81 3.70 13.40
N ASP A 190 27.47 3.14 14.55
CA ASP A 190 27.94 3.54 15.89
C ASP A 190 28.33 2.24 16.60
N THR A 191 29.57 1.80 16.42
CA THR A 191 30.02 0.45 16.78
C THR A 191 30.00 0.22 18.29
N ASP A 192 30.27 1.24 19.09
CA ASP A 192 30.33 1.17 20.54
C ASP A 192 29.10 1.80 21.23
N VAL A 193 28.21 2.43 20.46
CA VAL A 193 26.96 3.03 20.89
C VAL A 193 27.17 4.22 21.84
N ASP A 194 28.22 5.02 21.59
CA ASP A 194 28.51 6.23 22.37
C ASP A 194 27.82 7.49 21.85
N GLY A 195 27.24 7.41 20.65
CA GLY A 195 26.53 8.48 19.97
C GLY A 195 27.39 9.29 18.99
N SER A 196 28.64 8.88 18.75
CA SER A 196 29.50 9.36 17.66
C SER A 196 29.53 8.30 16.57
N GLY A 197 29.38 8.69 15.31
CA GLY A 197 29.44 7.72 14.21
C GLY A 197 30.88 7.34 13.86
N ASP A 198 31.07 6.10 13.41
CA ASP A 198 32.38 5.52 13.08
C ASP A 198 33.19 6.34 12.06
N ASN A 199 32.58 7.22 11.23
CA ASN A 199 33.38 8.08 10.33
C ASN A 199 33.97 9.31 11.03
N LEU A 200 33.39 9.74 12.16
CA LEU A 200 33.84 10.88 12.96
C LEU A 200 34.61 10.43 14.22
N ASP A 201 34.25 9.29 14.79
CA ASP A 201 34.97 8.71 15.91
C ASP A 201 36.40 8.34 15.50
N THR A 202 37.29 8.27 16.49
CA THR A 202 38.70 7.96 16.30
C THR A 202 39.12 6.70 17.05
N ASP A 203 38.17 6.02 17.70
CA ASP A 203 38.30 4.83 18.55
C ASP A 203 36.95 4.08 18.47
N ASP A 204 36.62 3.55 17.28
CA ASP A 204 35.28 3.08 16.91
C ASP A 204 34.69 2.00 17.84
N ASP A 205 35.53 1.23 18.53
CA ASP A 205 35.10 0.19 19.48
C ASP A 205 35.32 0.55 20.97
N ASN A 206 35.85 1.74 21.22
CA ASN A 206 36.17 2.31 22.53
C ASN A 206 36.99 1.37 23.45
N ASP A 207 37.83 0.50 22.88
CA ASP A 207 38.79 -0.30 23.65
C ASP A 207 39.94 0.56 24.19
N GLY A 208 40.10 1.76 23.63
CA GLY A 208 41.06 2.78 24.01
C GLY A 208 42.30 2.83 23.11
N LEU A 209 42.34 2.12 21.99
CA LEU A 209 43.30 2.30 20.91
C LEU A 209 42.61 3.09 19.81
N THR A 210 43.28 4.12 19.27
CA THR A 210 42.68 4.83 18.14
C THR A 210 42.71 3.97 16.87
N ASP A 211 41.78 4.16 15.93
CA ASP A 211 41.74 3.38 14.67
C ASP A 211 43.07 3.48 13.89
N GLU A 212 43.76 4.62 13.98
CA GLU A 212 45.08 4.81 13.37
C GLU A 212 46.14 3.90 14.02
N GLU A 213 46.11 3.76 15.34
CA GLU A 213 46.98 2.84 16.08
C GLU A 213 46.67 1.40 15.71
N GLU A 214 45.40 1.03 15.61
CA GLU A 214 44.97 -0.31 15.26
C GLU A 214 45.34 -0.70 13.84
N LEU A 215 45.04 0.14 12.85
CA LEU A 215 45.33 -0.15 11.45
C LEU A 215 46.83 -0.16 11.14
N PHE A 216 47.60 0.78 11.70
CA PHE A 216 48.97 1.02 11.27
C PHE A 216 50.04 0.54 12.26
N VAL A 217 49.74 0.42 13.55
CA VAL A 217 50.70 0.02 14.59
C VAL A 217 50.48 -1.43 15.01
N TYR A 218 49.25 -1.78 15.39
CA TYR A 218 48.95 -3.06 16.02
C TYR A 218 48.39 -4.11 15.07
N GLN A 219 47.85 -3.68 13.92
CA GLN A 219 47.20 -4.53 12.92
C GLN A 219 45.98 -5.28 13.48
N THR A 220 45.21 -4.60 14.32
CA THR A 220 43.94 -5.04 14.89
C THR A 220 42.76 -4.46 14.10
N ASN A 221 41.54 -4.80 14.49
CA ASN A 221 40.32 -4.37 13.82
C ASN A 221 39.65 -3.22 14.60
N PRO A 222 39.62 -1.98 14.05
CA PRO A 222 39.00 -0.82 14.71
C PRO A 222 37.57 -1.00 15.19
N LEU A 223 36.84 -1.90 14.54
CA LEU A 223 35.43 -2.14 14.85
C LEU A 223 35.23 -3.27 15.87
N SER A 224 36.25 -3.65 16.64
CA SER A 224 36.20 -4.86 17.47
C SER A 224 37.24 -4.85 18.58
N ALA A 225 36.79 -4.45 19.77
CA ALA A 225 37.64 -4.31 20.96
C ALA A 225 38.44 -5.57 21.34
N ASP A 226 38.04 -6.73 20.81
CA ASP A 226 38.72 -8.02 20.90
C ASP A 226 38.78 -8.62 19.49
N THR A 227 39.87 -8.35 18.77
CA THR A 227 40.00 -8.67 17.34
C THR A 227 39.92 -10.18 17.08
N ASP A 228 40.50 -10.99 17.96
CA ASP A 228 40.63 -12.43 17.78
C ASP A 228 39.55 -13.26 18.50
N LYS A 229 38.74 -12.58 19.31
CA LYS A 229 37.59 -13.08 20.07
C LYS A 229 37.98 -14.07 21.15
N ASP A 230 39.11 -13.85 21.82
CA ASP A 230 39.61 -14.68 22.92
C ASP A 230 39.18 -14.22 24.34
N LEU A 231 38.41 -13.14 24.42
CA LEU A 231 37.89 -12.46 25.62
C LEU A 231 38.90 -11.52 26.32
N ILE A 232 39.99 -11.14 25.66
CA ILE A 232 40.93 -10.12 26.11
C ILE A 232 40.93 -9.00 25.07
N SER A 233 40.78 -7.74 25.52
CA SER A 233 40.80 -6.62 24.57
C SER A 233 42.18 -6.38 23.99
N ASP A 234 42.24 -5.85 22.77
CA ASP A 234 43.48 -5.61 22.04
C ASP A 234 44.43 -4.71 22.84
N LYS A 235 43.89 -3.62 23.40
CA LYS A 235 44.63 -2.72 24.30
C LYS A 235 45.24 -3.47 25.49
N ARG A 236 44.49 -4.41 26.05
CA ARG A 236 44.93 -5.18 27.21
C ARG A 236 46.03 -6.15 26.82
N GLU A 237 45.94 -6.81 25.69
CA GLU A 237 46.98 -7.69 25.17
C GLU A 237 48.29 -6.95 24.91
N ILE A 238 48.21 -5.78 24.26
CA ILE A 238 49.35 -4.90 24.02
C ILE A 238 50.00 -4.47 25.35
N SER A 239 49.17 -4.12 26.35
CA SER A 239 49.68 -3.73 27.68
C SER A 239 50.39 -4.87 28.42
N ILE A 240 49.98 -6.12 28.18
CA ILE A 240 50.59 -7.33 28.76
C ILE A 240 51.86 -7.72 28.00
N GLY A 241 51.94 -7.44 26.70
CA GLY A 241 53.12 -7.60 25.84
C GLY A 241 53.53 -9.05 25.54
N PHE A 242 52.75 -10.04 26.01
CA PHE A 242 52.98 -11.48 25.77
C PHE A 242 51.89 -12.13 24.92
N LEU A 243 50.82 -11.40 24.58
CA LEU A 243 49.69 -11.87 23.79
C LEU A 243 49.71 -11.23 22.39
N LYS A 244 48.96 -11.81 21.45
CA LYS A 244 48.90 -11.37 20.05
C LYS A 244 47.46 -11.02 19.69
N PRO A 245 47.13 -9.71 19.60
CA PRO A 245 45.75 -9.29 19.41
C PRO A 245 45.14 -9.67 18.05
N ASP A 246 45.98 -9.96 17.05
CA ASP A 246 45.53 -10.41 15.73
C ASP A 246 45.32 -11.94 15.64
N ARG A 247 45.55 -12.70 16.71
CA ARG A 247 45.61 -14.17 16.63
C ARG A 247 45.02 -14.80 17.87
N ASN A 248 43.98 -15.60 17.63
CA ASN A 248 43.36 -16.45 18.63
C ASN A 248 44.37 -17.42 19.21
N GLU A 249 45.09 -16.93 20.21
CA GLU A 249 46.03 -17.68 20.99
C GLU A 249 45.16 -18.41 22.01
N TRP A 250 44.88 -19.70 21.76
CA TRP A 250 44.41 -20.61 22.82
C TRP A 250 45.49 -20.79 23.92
N ASP A 251 46.20 -19.72 24.31
CA ASP A 251 47.33 -19.70 25.24
C ASP A 251 46.87 -19.62 26.70
N LEU A 252 45.98 -20.55 27.05
CA LEU A 252 46.11 -21.26 28.32
C LEU A 252 47.46 -22.02 28.44
N ALA A 253 48.34 -21.96 27.43
CA ALA A 253 49.56 -22.76 27.36
C ALA A 253 50.87 -22.01 27.72
N ARG A 254 50.94 -20.67 27.81
CA ARG A 254 52.27 -20.01 27.89
C ARG A 254 52.56 -19.02 29.01
N LEU A 255 51.57 -18.59 29.80
CA LEU A 255 51.82 -17.87 31.06
C LEU A 255 51.51 -18.72 32.30
N GLY A 256 52.12 -19.90 32.42
CA GLY A 256 52.40 -20.56 33.72
C GLY A 256 51.24 -20.80 34.71
N LEU A 257 49.98 -20.63 34.33
CA LEU A 257 48.79 -20.74 35.19
C LEU A 257 47.82 -21.86 34.74
N ALA A 258 48.17 -22.58 33.66
CA ALA A 258 47.44 -23.75 33.16
C ALA A 258 47.21 -24.83 34.23
N SER A 259 48.06 -24.90 35.26
CA SER A 259 47.89 -25.86 36.35
C SER A 259 46.82 -25.45 37.36
N MET A 260 46.41 -24.18 37.43
CA MET A 260 45.38 -23.72 38.38
C MET A 260 43.98 -23.76 37.78
N ALA A 261 43.77 -23.31 36.54
CA ALA A 261 42.46 -23.35 35.91
C ALA A 261 41.98 -24.80 35.64
N ALA A 262 42.87 -25.69 35.21
CA ALA A 262 42.56 -27.10 35.01
C ALA A 262 42.37 -27.85 36.35
N ALA A 263 43.14 -27.52 37.39
CA ALA A 263 42.96 -28.12 38.72
C ALA A 263 41.66 -27.66 39.39
N VAL A 264 41.30 -26.38 39.26
CA VAL A 264 40.05 -25.83 39.80
C VAL A 264 38.84 -26.43 39.07
N ARG A 265 38.86 -26.52 37.72
CA ARG A 265 37.80 -27.21 36.98
C ARG A 265 37.68 -28.70 37.34
N ALA A 266 38.80 -29.41 37.42
CA ALA A 266 38.79 -30.84 37.77
C ALA A 266 38.30 -31.12 39.21
N GLU A 267 38.47 -30.17 40.13
CA GLU A 267 38.03 -30.30 41.51
C GLU A 267 36.56 -29.89 41.71
N VAL A 268 36.07 -28.94 40.90
CA VAL A 268 34.63 -28.61 40.79
C VAL A 268 33.84 -29.75 40.16
N GLU A 269 34.35 -30.37 39.08
CA GLU A 269 33.70 -31.52 38.43
C GLU A 269 33.69 -32.80 39.30
N LYS A 270 34.67 -32.94 40.21
CA LYS A 270 34.68 -33.99 41.23
C LYS A 270 33.81 -33.68 42.45
N GLY A 271 33.21 -32.48 42.51
CA GLY A 271 32.34 -32.04 43.60
C GLY A 271 33.09 -31.68 44.90
N ASN A 272 34.39 -31.44 44.84
CA ASN A 272 35.23 -31.17 46.01
C ASN A 272 35.36 -29.67 46.35
N LEU A 273 34.89 -28.78 45.48
CA LEU A 273 34.76 -27.35 45.73
C LEU A 273 33.29 -26.94 45.57
N LEU A 274 32.70 -26.39 46.64
CA LEU A 274 31.38 -25.77 46.60
C LEU A 274 31.54 -24.34 46.10
N VAL A 275 30.96 -24.03 44.94
CA VAL A 275 30.85 -22.65 44.45
C VAL A 275 29.84 -21.93 45.34
N GLY A 276 30.34 -21.06 46.23
CA GLY A 276 29.51 -20.15 47.02
C GLY A 276 28.84 -19.12 46.11
N GLN A 277 27.59 -18.79 46.44
CA GLN A 277 26.66 -17.88 45.75
C GLN A 277 27.27 -16.58 45.24
#